data_AF-T1E935-F1
#
_entry.id   AF-T1E935-F1
#
_cell.length_a   1.000
_cell.length_b   1.000
_cell.length_c   1.000
_cell.angle_alpha   90.00
_cell.angle_beta   90.00
_cell.angle_gamma   90.00
#
_symmetry.space_group_name_H-M   'P 1'
#
loop_
_entity.id
_entity.type
_entity.pdbx_description
1 polymer ?
#
loop_
_entity_poly.entity_id
_entity_poly.type
_entity_poly.pdbx_seq_one_letter_code
_entity_poly.pdbx_strand_id
1 'polypeptide(L)'
;FLIESYKLNLCTGFVFFLAMLTDNLFLKIHTWAQFDHSKAYQCLLDLASNISDVEANKMLHLAIKSNLYEFSKCLIARYNIDFQAGDELKGWNVFHLCVSNQRSFWIDAISYSDTSATFVHGHKDLFRFIILKEKEVDCFGMSDKKGRSILHLAMEYGQVDMVHYILKLKLGIYLSQIGTLTVDALPNITFCYRAIYEKSISLEEKFDYYTILCALAKQIAKILLDKPEELQEVNSAR
;
A
#
# COMPACT_ATOMS: atom_id res chain seq x y z
N PHE A 1 40.55 0.95 -8.29
CA PHE A 1 40.88 1.79 -7.12
C PHE A 1 40.41 3.21 -7.39
N LEU A 2 39.14 3.51 -7.13
CA LEU A 2 38.56 4.86 -7.16
C LEU A 2 37.29 4.90 -6.29
N ILE A 3 37.28 4.11 -5.21
CA ILE A 3 36.25 4.12 -4.16
C ILE A 3 36.97 4.16 -2.82
N GLU A 4 37.86 5.13 -2.66
CA GLU A 4 38.26 5.56 -1.32
C GLU A 4 38.33 7.08 -1.33
N SER A 5 37.71 7.67 -0.29
CA SER A 5 38.02 8.97 0.31
C SER A 5 37.27 10.25 -0.07
N TYR A 6 36.06 10.21 -0.63
CA TYR A 6 35.10 11.31 -0.39
C TYR A 6 33.72 10.75 -0.12
N LYS A 7 33.27 10.82 1.15
CA LYS A 7 31.83 10.77 1.45
C LYS A 7 31.21 11.91 0.66
N LEU A 8 30.47 11.59 -0.39
CA LEU A 8 29.73 12.59 -1.12
C LEU A 8 28.62 13.05 -0.18
N ASN A 9 28.66 14.31 0.25
CA ASN A 9 27.57 14.91 1.00
C ASN A 9 26.43 15.25 0.02
N LEU A 10 25.82 14.19 -0.55
CA LEU A 10 24.71 14.31 -1.47
C LEU A 10 23.47 14.67 -0.64
N CYS A 11 22.84 15.79 -0.96
CA CYS A 11 21.57 16.12 -0.33
C CYS A 11 20.50 15.10 -0.73
N THR A 12 19.54 14.89 0.18
CA THR A 12 18.40 13.97 0.05
C THR A 12 17.68 14.08 -1.30
N GLY A 13 17.49 15.30 -1.81
CA GLY A 13 16.86 15.54 -3.12
C GLY A 13 17.71 15.04 -4.30
N PHE A 14 19.03 15.17 -4.23
CA PHE A 14 19.92 14.69 -5.28
C PHE A 14 20.05 13.17 -5.27
N VAL A 15 20.05 12.55 -4.10
CA VAL A 15 19.99 11.07 -3.95
C VAL A 15 18.73 10.53 -4.62
N PHE A 16 17.56 11.13 -4.33
CA PHE A 16 16.32 10.73 -4.97
C PHE A 16 16.35 10.92 -6.49
N PHE A 17 16.90 12.04 -6.97
CA PHE A 17 17.06 12.28 -8.40
C PHE A 17 17.92 11.21 -9.08
N LEU A 18 19.06 10.83 -8.47
CA LEU A 18 19.90 9.74 -8.96
C LEU A 18 19.16 8.40 -8.95
N ALA A 19 18.33 8.14 -7.93
CA ALA A 19 17.53 6.92 -7.88
C ALA A 19 16.51 6.83 -9.03
N MET A 20 15.84 7.94 -9.36
CA MET A 20 14.96 8.03 -10.53
C MET A 20 15.72 7.85 -11.85
N LEU A 21 16.89 8.47 -12.00
CA LEU A 21 17.70 8.31 -13.21
C LEU A 21 18.16 6.87 -13.40
N THR A 22 18.60 6.23 -12.31
CA THR A 22 18.97 4.81 -12.26
C THR A 22 17.82 3.98 -12.84
N ASP A 23 16.60 4.10 -12.29
CA ASP A 23 15.43 3.35 -12.76
C ASP A 23 15.09 3.61 -14.25
N ASN A 24 15.11 4.89 -14.66
CA ASN A 24 14.82 5.29 -16.05
C ASN A 24 15.87 4.82 -17.06
N LEU A 25 17.14 4.79 -16.69
CA LEU A 25 18.21 4.28 -17.54
C LEU A 25 18.02 2.78 -17.75
N PHE A 26 17.69 2.02 -16.71
CA PHE A 26 17.53 0.57 -16.83
C PHE A 26 16.25 0.14 -17.54
N LEU A 27 15.15 0.88 -17.39
CA LEU A 27 13.95 0.66 -18.22
C LEU A 27 14.24 0.82 -19.73
N LYS A 28 15.29 1.57 -20.10
CA LYS A 28 15.68 1.83 -21.50
C LYS A 28 16.82 0.95 -22.01
N ILE A 29 17.58 0.27 -21.14
CA ILE A 29 18.72 -0.57 -21.53
C ILE A 29 18.26 -2.04 -21.52
N HIS A 30 18.37 -2.71 -22.66
CA HIS A 30 17.85 -4.05 -22.92
C HIS A 30 18.23 -5.14 -21.88
N THR A 31 17.36 -6.15 -21.81
CA THR A 31 17.28 -7.37 -20.96
C THR A 31 18.56 -8.18 -20.69
N TRP A 32 19.70 -7.92 -21.35
CA TRP A 32 20.93 -8.69 -21.20
C TRP A 32 21.87 -8.16 -20.10
N ALA A 33 21.63 -6.96 -19.58
CA ALA A 33 22.26 -6.51 -18.35
C ALA A 33 21.48 -7.07 -17.15
N GLN A 34 21.92 -8.19 -16.57
CA GLN A 34 21.47 -8.63 -15.24
C GLN A 34 21.98 -7.63 -14.19
N PHE A 35 21.34 -6.47 -14.13
CA PHE A 35 21.71 -5.39 -13.24
C PHE A 35 20.93 -5.49 -11.93
N ASP A 36 21.66 -5.61 -10.84
CA ASP A 36 21.10 -5.69 -9.51
C ASP A 36 20.79 -4.28 -8.99
N HIS A 37 19.53 -3.86 -9.20
CA HIS A 37 19.02 -2.56 -8.74
C HIS A 37 19.21 -2.38 -7.23
N SER A 38 19.07 -3.45 -6.45
CA SER A 38 19.25 -3.41 -5.00
C SER A 38 20.67 -3.01 -4.65
N LYS A 39 21.69 -3.60 -5.29
CA LYS A 39 23.10 -3.24 -5.04
C LYS A 39 23.41 -1.81 -5.46
N ALA A 40 22.86 -1.36 -6.58
CA ALA A 40 23.08 0.01 -7.05
C ALA A 40 22.49 1.04 -6.09
N TYR A 41 21.26 0.81 -5.62
CA TYR A 41 20.62 1.66 -4.62
C TYR A 41 21.31 1.60 -3.26
N GLN A 42 21.78 0.42 -2.83
CA GLN A 42 22.59 0.31 -1.61
C GLN A 42 23.87 1.14 -1.72
N CYS A 43 24.60 1.03 -2.83
CA CYS A 43 25.79 1.84 -3.09
C CYS A 43 25.47 3.34 -3.08
N LEU A 44 24.37 3.75 -3.73
CA LEU A 44 23.91 5.14 -3.72
C LEU A 44 23.62 5.64 -2.29
N LEU A 45 22.96 4.82 -1.46
CA LEU A 45 22.66 5.12 -0.06
C LEU A 45 23.90 5.05 0.85
N ASP A 46 24.92 4.27 0.50
CA ASP A 46 26.21 4.23 1.19
C ASP A 46 27.07 5.46 0.89
N LEU A 47 26.99 5.97 -0.35
CA LEU A 47 27.68 7.18 -0.77
C LEU A 47 27.01 8.45 -0.24
N ALA A 48 25.70 8.41 0.01
CA ALA A 48 24.96 9.50 0.63
C ALA A 48 25.27 9.56 2.13
N SER A 49 25.93 10.63 2.58
CA SER A 49 26.15 10.87 4.01
C SER A 49 24.97 11.62 4.65
N ASN A 50 24.55 11.18 5.83
CA ASN A 50 23.63 11.86 6.75
C ASN A 50 22.14 11.97 6.34
N ILE A 51 21.58 10.99 5.63
CA ILE A 51 20.11 10.92 5.49
C ILE A 51 19.53 10.54 6.86
N SER A 52 18.74 11.43 7.46
CA SER A 52 17.99 11.15 8.68
C SER A 52 16.78 10.25 8.42
N ASP A 53 16.25 9.58 9.44
CA ASP A 53 15.03 8.76 9.30
C ASP A 53 13.83 9.58 8.78
N VAL A 54 13.73 10.86 9.19
CA VAL A 54 12.69 11.77 8.72
C VAL A 54 12.82 12.05 7.21
N GLU A 55 14.05 12.26 6.74
CA GLU A 55 14.33 12.47 5.31
C GLU A 55 14.13 11.20 4.50
N ALA A 56 14.56 10.05 5.02
CA ALA A 56 14.32 8.74 4.41
C ALA A 56 12.82 8.46 4.29
N ASN A 57 12.02 8.82 5.29
CA ASN A 57 10.58 8.64 5.25
C ASN A 57 9.91 9.54 4.18
N LYS A 58 10.30 10.82 4.11
CA LYS A 58 9.88 11.72 3.03
C LYS A 58 10.30 11.19 1.64
N MET A 59 11.52 10.66 1.54
CA MET A 59 12.03 10.05 0.32
C MET A 59 11.24 8.80 -0.07
N LEU A 60 10.83 7.97 0.89
CA LEU A 60 9.99 6.80 0.65
C LEU A 60 8.62 7.22 0.07
N HIS A 61 8.01 8.29 0.59
CA HIS A 61 6.75 8.81 0.04
C HIS A 61 6.90 9.21 -1.43
N LEU A 62 8.03 9.83 -1.81
CA LEU A 62 8.34 10.18 -3.20
C LEU A 62 8.62 8.93 -4.05
N ALA A 63 9.38 7.98 -3.52
CA ALA A 63 9.71 6.72 -4.19
C ALA A 63 8.45 5.92 -4.55
N ILE A 64 7.47 5.86 -3.64
CA ILE A 64 6.18 5.23 -3.90
C ILE A 64 5.42 5.98 -4.98
N LYS A 65 5.33 7.32 -4.91
CA LYS A 65 4.66 8.13 -5.96
C LYS A 65 5.28 7.94 -7.35
N SER A 66 6.59 7.68 -7.40
CA SER A 66 7.36 7.43 -8.62
C SER A 66 7.49 5.95 -9.00
N ASN A 67 6.83 5.03 -8.30
CA ASN A 67 6.90 3.58 -8.54
C ASN A 67 8.32 2.98 -8.47
N LEU A 68 9.21 3.53 -7.63
CA LEU A 68 10.57 3.03 -7.42
C LEU A 68 10.58 1.88 -6.40
N TYR A 69 10.10 0.70 -6.80
CA TYR A 69 9.88 -0.45 -5.90
C TYR A 69 11.16 -0.89 -5.17
N GLU A 70 12.24 -1.19 -5.91
CA GLU A 70 13.48 -1.69 -5.29
C GLU A 70 14.17 -0.61 -4.43
N PHE A 71 14.07 0.65 -4.83
CA PHE A 71 14.58 1.75 -4.01
C PHE A 71 13.80 1.88 -2.69
N SER A 72 12.47 1.75 -2.75
CA SER A 72 11.60 1.75 -1.57
C SER A 72 11.98 0.64 -0.60
N LYS A 73 12.27 -0.57 -1.10
CA LYS A 73 12.77 -1.68 -0.27
C LYS A 73 14.11 -1.35 0.39
N CYS A 74 15.04 -0.74 -0.34
CA CYS A 74 16.33 -0.32 0.21
C CYS A 74 16.17 0.71 1.34
N LEU A 75 15.25 1.67 1.19
CA LEU A 75 14.94 2.64 2.24
C LEU A 75 14.37 1.96 3.49
N ILE A 76 13.36 1.08 3.31
CA ILE A 76 12.73 0.31 4.40
C ILE A 76 13.71 -0.64 5.09
N ALA A 77 14.73 -1.14 4.37
CA ALA A 77 15.74 -2.01 4.95
C ALA A 77 16.79 -1.27 5.78
N ARG A 78 17.05 0.00 5.47
CA ARG A 78 18.17 0.76 6.03
C ARG A 78 17.78 1.75 7.13
N TYR A 79 16.60 2.33 7.04
CA TYR A 79 16.16 3.42 7.92
C TYR A 79 15.01 2.99 8.80
N ASN A 80 14.84 3.69 9.93
CA ASN A 80 13.69 3.50 10.81
C ASN A 80 12.47 4.25 10.27
N ILE A 81 11.77 3.62 9.33
CA ILE A 81 10.61 4.21 8.66
C ILE A 81 9.38 4.17 9.57
N ASP A 82 8.82 5.35 9.84
CA ASP A 82 7.47 5.45 10.40
C ASP A 82 6.43 5.33 9.27
N PHE A 83 5.82 4.15 9.15
CA PHE A 83 4.80 3.87 8.15
C PHE A 83 3.46 4.58 8.40
N GLN A 84 3.28 5.17 9.58
CA GLN A 84 2.06 5.90 9.97
C GLN A 84 2.17 7.40 9.73
N ALA A 85 3.39 7.92 9.57
CA ALA A 85 3.62 9.32 9.22
C ALA A 85 2.88 9.67 7.92
N GLY A 86 1.99 10.65 8.00
CA GLY A 86 1.26 11.17 6.84
C GLY A 86 1.99 12.35 6.19
N ASP A 87 1.84 12.50 4.88
CA ASP A 87 2.36 13.67 4.18
C ASP A 87 1.63 14.97 4.56
N GLU A 88 2.34 16.09 4.47
CA GLU A 88 1.83 17.41 4.88
C GLU A 88 0.66 17.89 4.01
N LEU A 89 0.48 17.35 2.80
CA LEU A 89 -0.53 17.82 1.86
C LEU A 89 -1.89 17.18 2.15
N LYS A 90 -1.95 15.85 2.06
CA LYS A 90 -3.18 15.06 2.17
C LYS A 90 -3.29 14.29 3.48
N GLY A 91 -2.23 14.21 4.28
CA GLY A 91 -2.16 13.31 5.43
C GLY A 91 -1.98 11.85 5.00
N TRP A 92 -1.46 11.62 3.79
CA TRP A 92 -1.29 10.28 3.25
C TRP A 92 -0.02 9.64 3.78
N ASN A 93 -0.17 8.56 4.53
CA ASN A 93 0.93 7.69 4.88
C ASN A 93 1.29 6.74 3.72
N VAL A 94 2.30 5.88 3.92
CA VAL A 94 2.78 4.96 2.87
C VAL A 94 1.69 4.03 2.33
N PHE A 95 0.73 3.62 3.16
CA PHE A 95 -0.33 2.71 2.74
C PHE A 95 -1.34 3.42 1.86
N HIS A 96 -1.72 4.66 2.20
CA HIS A 96 -2.53 5.51 1.34
C HIS A 96 -1.85 5.71 -0.03
N LEU A 97 -0.54 5.92 -0.05
CA LEU A 97 0.22 6.07 -1.30
C LEU A 97 0.18 4.81 -2.16
N CYS A 98 0.44 3.64 -1.57
CA CYS A 98 0.39 2.36 -2.29
C CYS A 98 -0.98 2.12 -2.96
N VAL A 99 -2.09 2.45 -2.28
CA VAL A 99 -3.45 2.21 -2.79
C VAL A 99 -4.00 3.32 -3.68
N SER A 100 -3.30 4.45 -3.78
CA SER A 100 -3.80 5.65 -4.49
C SER A 100 -3.33 5.78 -5.94
N ASN A 101 -2.49 4.85 -6.44
CA ASN A 101 -1.97 4.94 -7.79
C ASN A 101 -2.78 4.08 -8.75
N GLN A 102 -3.50 4.69 -9.69
CA GLN A 102 -4.00 3.95 -10.85
C GLN A 102 -2.77 3.51 -11.65
N ARG A 103 -2.65 2.21 -11.95
CA ARG A 103 -1.56 1.71 -12.80
C ARG A 103 -1.38 2.64 -14.00
N SER A 104 -0.14 3.08 -14.22
CA SER A 104 0.22 3.77 -15.44
C SER A 104 -0.02 2.80 -16.61
N PHE A 105 -0.99 3.15 -17.46
CA PHE A 105 -1.33 2.48 -18.72
C PHE A 105 -0.10 2.11 -19.58
N TRP A 106 1.02 2.80 -19.38
CA TRP A 106 2.28 2.54 -20.09
C TRP A 106 2.93 1.19 -19.77
N ILE A 107 2.71 0.60 -18.59
CA ILE A 107 3.39 -0.66 -18.21
C ILE A 107 2.75 -1.86 -18.91
N ASP A 108 1.42 -1.87 -19.07
CA ASP A 108 0.73 -2.94 -19.78
C ASP A 108 1.20 -3.02 -21.25
N ALA A 109 1.51 -1.87 -21.88
CA ALA A 109 2.05 -1.81 -23.24
C ALA A 109 3.43 -2.49 -23.40
N ILE A 110 4.25 -2.53 -22.34
CA ILE A 110 5.57 -3.19 -22.37
C ILE A 110 5.41 -4.71 -22.16
N SER A 111 4.42 -5.12 -21.37
CA SER A 111 4.09 -6.54 -21.13
C SER A 111 3.56 -7.28 -22.36
N TYR A 112 3.06 -6.56 -23.37
CA TYR A 112 2.60 -7.14 -24.65
C TYR A 112 3.74 -7.41 -25.65
N SER A 113 4.97 -6.96 -25.37
CA SER A 113 6.13 -7.36 -26.16
C SER A 113 6.65 -8.70 -25.64
N ASP A 114 6.69 -9.70 -26.51
CA ASP A 114 6.95 -11.13 -26.32
C ASP A 114 8.34 -11.46 -25.71
N THR A 115 8.64 -10.87 -24.57
CA THR A 115 9.88 -11.06 -23.81
C THR A 115 9.55 -11.55 -22.42
N SER A 116 9.83 -12.84 -22.18
CA SER A 116 9.98 -13.52 -20.90
C SER A 116 9.82 -12.63 -19.65
N ALA A 117 8.61 -12.60 -19.08
CA ALA A 117 8.31 -12.28 -17.68
C ALA A 117 9.27 -11.27 -17.00
N THR A 118 9.30 -10.03 -17.47
CA THR A 118 9.79 -8.92 -16.64
C THR A 118 8.81 -8.78 -15.48
N PHE A 119 9.22 -9.22 -14.28
CA PHE A 119 8.47 -9.04 -13.04
C PHE A 119 8.34 -7.54 -12.77
N VAL A 120 7.27 -6.92 -13.26
CA VAL A 120 6.95 -5.54 -12.90
C VAL A 120 6.41 -5.56 -11.46
N HIS A 121 7.32 -5.42 -10.50
CA HIS A 121 6.93 -5.18 -9.13
C HIS A 121 6.32 -3.78 -9.00
N GLY A 122 5.17 -3.70 -8.35
CA GLY A 122 4.41 -2.45 -8.22
C GLY A 122 4.00 -2.12 -6.79
N HIS A 123 3.10 -1.16 -6.66
CA HIS A 123 2.63 -0.65 -5.36
C HIS A 123 1.97 -1.75 -4.50
N LYS A 124 1.28 -2.69 -5.15
CA LYS A 124 0.65 -3.85 -4.48
C LYS A 124 1.69 -4.75 -3.84
N ASP A 125 2.82 -4.98 -4.51
CA ASP A 125 3.90 -5.80 -3.99
C ASP A 125 4.62 -5.09 -2.84
N LEU A 126 4.79 -3.77 -2.95
CA LEU A 126 5.37 -2.98 -1.86
C LEU A 126 4.46 -2.98 -0.62
N PHE A 127 3.15 -2.81 -0.81
CA PHE A 127 2.19 -2.91 0.29
C PHE A 127 2.28 -4.27 0.98
N ARG A 128 2.31 -5.37 0.21
CA ARG A 128 2.48 -6.73 0.73
C ARG A 128 3.79 -6.88 1.48
N PHE A 129 4.89 -6.37 0.91
CA PHE A 129 6.21 -6.40 1.53
C PHE A 129 6.21 -5.69 2.89
N ILE A 130 5.63 -4.48 2.98
CA ILE A 130 5.56 -3.72 4.24
C ILE A 130 4.77 -4.51 5.30
N ILE A 131 3.58 -5.00 4.97
CA ILE A 131 2.72 -5.76 5.92
C ILE A 131 3.40 -7.06 6.37
N LEU A 132 4.11 -7.76 5.48
CA LEU A 132 4.81 -9.00 5.82
C LEU A 132 6.02 -8.76 6.72
N LYS A 133 6.74 -7.65 6.47
CA LYS A 133 7.93 -7.28 7.23
C LYS A 133 7.56 -6.74 8.62
N GLU A 134 6.50 -5.93 8.69
CA GLU A 134 6.13 -5.15 9.87
C GLU A 134 4.72 -5.54 10.34
N LYS A 135 4.64 -6.71 11.00
CA LYS A 135 3.38 -7.36 11.36
C LYS A 135 2.49 -6.56 12.31
N GLU A 136 3.05 -5.59 13.03
CA GLU A 136 2.35 -4.78 14.04
C GLU A 136 1.82 -3.45 13.48
N VAL A 137 2.04 -3.15 12.19
CA VAL A 137 1.66 -1.87 11.62
C VAL A 137 0.16 -1.84 11.30
N ASP A 138 -0.59 -1.01 12.02
CA ASP A 138 -2.02 -0.80 11.77
C ASP A 138 -2.26 0.10 10.55
N CYS A 139 -2.54 -0.49 9.40
CA CYS A 139 -2.88 0.27 8.19
C CYS A 139 -4.37 0.67 8.09
N PHE A 140 -5.21 0.29 9.05
CA PHE A 140 -6.66 0.51 9.02
C PHE A 140 -7.15 1.63 9.93
N GLY A 141 -6.46 1.88 11.04
CA GLY A 141 -6.80 2.95 11.99
C GLY A 141 -6.53 4.36 11.47
N MET A 142 -5.79 4.48 10.37
CA MET A 142 -5.42 5.77 9.79
C MET A 142 -6.39 6.23 8.70
N SER A 143 -6.70 7.52 8.76
CA SER A 143 -7.45 8.22 7.74
C SER A 143 -6.68 9.44 7.25
N ASP A 144 -6.86 9.77 5.97
CA ASP A 144 -6.35 11.02 5.42
C ASP A 144 -7.07 12.25 5.99
N LYS A 145 -6.63 13.46 5.59
CA LYS A 145 -7.25 14.72 6.04
C LYS A 145 -8.73 14.88 5.67
N LYS A 146 -9.25 14.06 4.76
CA LYS A 146 -10.68 14.02 4.40
C LYS A 146 -11.44 12.91 5.14
N GLY A 147 -10.80 12.25 6.11
CA GLY A 147 -11.39 11.12 6.84
C GLY A 147 -11.40 9.81 6.05
N ARG A 148 -10.71 9.73 4.90
CA ARG A 148 -10.72 8.55 4.04
C ARG A 148 -9.62 7.58 4.46
N SER A 149 -10.01 6.34 4.76
CA SER A 149 -9.08 5.23 4.97
C SER A 149 -8.49 4.69 3.65
N ILE A 150 -7.52 3.78 3.76
CA ILE A 150 -6.94 3.07 2.61
C ILE A 150 -7.97 2.31 1.76
N LEU A 151 -9.07 1.84 2.37
CA LEU A 151 -10.14 1.14 1.66
C LEU A 151 -10.93 2.10 0.76
N HIS A 152 -11.22 3.31 1.26
CA HIS A 152 -11.86 4.36 0.46
C HIS A 152 -11.02 4.73 -0.77
N LEU A 153 -9.71 4.90 -0.57
CA LEU A 153 -8.80 5.24 -1.66
C LEU A 153 -8.69 4.09 -2.67
N ALA A 154 -8.51 2.85 -2.22
CA ALA A 154 -8.45 1.69 -3.12
C ALA A 154 -9.69 1.60 -4.02
N MET A 155 -10.87 1.89 -3.47
CA MET A 155 -12.12 1.95 -4.23
C MET A 155 -12.19 3.15 -5.18
N GLU A 156 -11.82 4.35 -4.71
CA GLU A 156 -11.79 5.58 -5.51
C GLU A 156 -10.88 5.44 -6.73
N TYR A 157 -9.76 4.76 -6.58
CA TYR A 157 -8.80 4.52 -7.65
C TYR A 157 -9.06 3.21 -8.43
N GLY A 158 -10.18 2.51 -8.16
CA GLY A 158 -10.58 1.31 -8.91
C GLY A 158 -9.64 0.10 -8.74
N GLN A 159 -8.87 0.04 -7.66
CA GLN A 159 -7.93 -1.06 -7.39
C GLN A 159 -8.64 -2.29 -6.78
N VAL A 160 -9.44 -3.00 -7.57
CA VAL A 160 -10.25 -4.16 -7.11
C VAL A 160 -9.41 -5.20 -6.36
N ASP A 161 -8.32 -5.64 -6.97
CA ASP A 161 -7.35 -6.56 -6.37
C ASP A 161 -6.88 -6.12 -4.98
N MET A 162 -6.68 -4.82 -4.82
CA MET A 162 -6.22 -4.23 -3.58
C MET A 162 -7.35 -4.16 -2.55
N VAL A 163 -8.57 -3.84 -2.97
CA VAL A 163 -9.78 -3.91 -2.12
C VAL A 163 -9.96 -5.33 -1.57
N HIS A 164 -9.90 -6.35 -2.42
CA HIS A 164 -10.00 -7.75 -1.97
C HIS A 164 -8.91 -8.11 -0.96
N TYR A 165 -7.68 -7.65 -1.20
CA TYR A 165 -6.55 -7.89 -0.31
C TYR A 165 -6.72 -7.19 1.05
N ILE A 166 -7.14 -5.92 1.05
CA ILE A 166 -7.42 -5.13 2.27
C ILE A 166 -8.54 -5.78 3.08
N LEU A 167 -9.63 -6.20 2.43
CA LEU A 167 -10.73 -6.89 3.11
C LEU A 167 -10.28 -8.22 3.71
N LYS A 168 -9.47 -9.00 3.00
CA LYS A 168 -8.89 -10.24 3.52
C LYS A 168 -8.05 -9.96 4.77
N LEU A 169 -7.21 -8.93 4.74
CA LEU A 169 -6.39 -8.55 5.88
C LEU A 169 -7.24 -8.08 7.08
N LYS A 170 -8.29 -7.28 6.84
CA LYS A 170 -9.14 -6.73 7.91
C LYS A 170 -10.05 -7.77 8.57
N LEU A 171 -10.60 -8.69 7.77
CA LEU A 171 -11.52 -9.72 8.24
C LEU A 171 -10.81 -11.01 8.68
N GLY A 172 -9.53 -11.18 8.32
CA GLY A 172 -8.76 -12.40 8.61
C GLY A 172 -9.18 -13.61 7.79
N ILE A 173 -10.09 -13.44 6.81
CA ILE A 173 -10.69 -14.53 6.02
C ILE A 173 -10.80 -14.14 4.54
N TYR A 174 -11.02 -15.13 3.68
CA TYR A 174 -11.39 -14.87 2.29
C TYR A 174 -12.85 -14.40 2.18
N LEU A 175 -13.17 -13.60 1.16
CA LEU A 175 -14.55 -13.10 0.98
C LEU A 175 -15.58 -14.23 0.83
N SER A 176 -15.18 -15.38 0.28
CA SER A 176 -16.02 -16.58 0.19
C SER A 176 -16.45 -17.12 1.56
N GLN A 177 -15.76 -16.74 2.63
CA GLN A 177 -15.98 -17.20 3.99
C GLN A 177 -16.69 -16.14 4.85
N ILE A 178 -17.15 -15.01 4.31
CA ILE A 178 -17.84 -13.96 5.10
C ILE A 178 -18.97 -14.55 5.96
N GLY A 179 -19.66 -15.58 5.46
CA GLY A 179 -20.72 -16.30 6.16
C GLY A 179 -20.34 -16.95 7.50
N THR A 180 -19.03 -17.14 7.75
CA THR A 180 -18.49 -17.84 8.93
C THR A 180 -18.09 -16.89 10.06
N LEU A 181 -18.18 -15.57 9.87
CA LEU A 181 -17.76 -14.60 10.87
C LEU A 181 -18.71 -14.57 12.08
N THR A 182 -18.15 -14.43 13.29
CA THR A 182 -18.92 -14.38 14.55
C THR A 182 -19.13 -12.95 15.03
N VAL A 183 -19.83 -12.78 16.17
CA VAL A 183 -20.06 -11.49 16.85
C VAL A 183 -18.77 -10.68 17.02
N ASP A 184 -17.64 -11.33 17.34
CA ASP A 184 -16.36 -10.64 17.58
C ASP A 184 -15.85 -9.87 16.35
N ALA A 185 -16.23 -10.32 15.16
CA ALA A 185 -15.87 -9.67 13.90
C ALA A 185 -16.79 -8.49 13.53
N LEU A 186 -17.90 -8.28 14.26
CA LEU A 186 -18.91 -7.27 13.93
C LEU A 186 -18.33 -5.86 13.75
N PRO A 187 -17.40 -5.35 14.58
CA PRO A 187 -16.78 -4.04 14.35
C PRO A 187 -16.04 -3.96 13.01
N ASN A 188 -15.32 -5.03 12.63
CA ASN A 188 -14.58 -5.09 11.37
C ASN A 188 -15.53 -5.21 10.16
N ILE A 189 -16.58 -6.04 10.27
CA ILE A 189 -17.60 -6.19 9.22
C ILE A 189 -18.32 -4.86 9.00
N THR A 190 -18.75 -4.20 10.08
CA THR A 190 -19.45 -2.92 10.02
C THR A 190 -18.56 -1.82 9.47
N PHE A 191 -17.27 -1.77 9.84
CA PHE A 191 -16.30 -0.86 9.23
C PHE A 191 -16.20 -1.08 7.71
N CYS A 192 -15.98 -2.32 7.28
CA CYS A 192 -15.86 -2.66 5.86
C CYS A 192 -17.16 -2.32 5.10
N TYR A 193 -18.32 -2.67 5.66
CA TYR A 193 -19.61 -2.36 5.06
C TYR A 193 -19.79 -0.86 4.87
N ARG A 194 -19.55 -0.07 5.92
CA ARG A 194 -19.70 1.39 5.89
C ARG A 194 -18.77 2.02 4.85
N ALA A 195 -17.49 1.69 4.89
CA ALA A 195 -16.50 2.26 3.96
C ALA A 195 -16.84 1.94 2.50
N ILE A 196 -17.28 0.70 2.22
CA ILE A 196 -17.70 0.32 0.87
C ILE A 196 -18.98 1.04 0.48
N TYR A 197 -19.96 1.12 1.37
CA TYR A 197 -21.25 1.75 1.11
C TYR A 197 -21.08 3.23 0.78
N GLU A 198 -20.39 3.98 1.64
CA GLU A 198 -20.13 5.42 1.48
C GLU A 198 -19.49 5.74 0.13
N LYS A 199 -18.52 4.92 -0.30
CA LYS A 199 -17.84 5.16 -1.58
C LYS A 199 -18.64 4.65 -2.78
N SER A 200 -19.35 3.54 -2.66
CA SER A 200 -20.09 2.92 -3.77
C SER A 200 -21.17 3.83 -4.38
N ILE A 201 -21.79 4.69 -3.57
CA ILE A 201 -22.82 5.64 -4.02
C ILE A 201 -22.25 6.65 -5.02
N SER A 202 -20.97 7.02 -4.86
CA SER A 202 -20.31 8.04 -5.69
C SER A 202 -19.65 7.48 -6.97
N LEU A 203 -19.67 6.17 -7.16
CA LEU A 203 -19.02 5.50 -8.28
C LEU A 203 -20.07 5.14 -9.33
N GLU A 204 -20.11 5.90 -10.43
CA GLU A 204 -21.06 5.76 -11.56
C GLU A 204 -20.82 4.51 -12.42
N GLU A 205 -20.91 3.31 -11.82
CA GLU A 205 -20.71 2.01 -12.47
C GLU A 205 -19.23 1.68 -12.77
N LYS A 206 -18.72 0.57 -12.19
CA LYS A 206 -17.59 -0.19 -12.74
C LYS A 206 -17.26 -1.52 -12.04
N PHE A 207 -17.79 -1.81 -10.85
CA PHE A 207 -17.39 -3.01 -10.10
C PHE A 207 -18.48 -3.60 -9.20
N ASP A 208 -18.44 -4.91 -8.99
CA ASP A 208 -19.35 -5.70 -8.14
C ASP A 208 -19.14 -5.47 -6.62
N TYR A 209 -18.89 -4.23 -6.20
CA TYR A 209 -18.91 -3.85 -4.78
C TYR A 209 -20.28 -4.14 -4.15
N TYR A 210 -21.34 -4.14 -4.95
CA TYR A 210 -22.69 -4.54 -4.53
C TYR A 210 -22.72 -5.96 -3.98
N THR A 211 -22.06 -6.93 -4.64
CA THR A 211 -21.99 -8.32 -4.17
C THR A 211 -21.31 -8.41 -2.81
N ILE A 212 -20.23 -7.65 -2.60
CA ILE A 212 -19.52 -7.59 -1.32
C ILE A 212 -20.41 -6.95 -0.25
N LEU A 213 -21.09 -5.83 -0.56
CA LEU A 213 -22.02 -5.16 0.35
C LEU A 213 -23.15 -6.09 0.78
N CYS A 214 -23.75 -6.83 -0.16
CA CYS A 214 -24.80 -7.80 0.16
C CYS A 214 -24.27 -8.93 1.06
N ALA A 215 -23.07 -9.44 0.81
CA ALA A 215 -22.46 -10.47 1.64
C ALA A 215 -22.22 -9.98 3.08
N LEU A 216 -21.65 -8.77 3.23
CA LEU A 216 -21.42 -8.15 4.54
C LEU A 216 -22.74 -7.86 5.26
N ALA A 217 -23.74 -7.29 4.57
CA ALA A 217 -25.05 -6.99 5.14
C ALA A 217 -25.78 -8.24 5.62
N LYS A 218 -25.76 -9.32 4.83
CA LYS A 218 -26.33 -10.62 5.23
C LYS A 218 -25.65 -11.15 6.49
N GLN A 219 -24.34 -11.02 6.59
CA GLN A 219 -23.62 -11.49 7.77
C GLN A 219 -23.91 -10.64 9.01
N ILE A 220 -23.98 -9.32 8.87
CA ILE A 220 -24.41 -8.43 9.95
C ILE A 220 -25.81 -8.84 10.43
N ALA A 221 -26.77 -8.98 9.51
CA ALA A 221 -28.13 -9.36 9.85
C ALA A 221 -28.20 -10.72 10.57
N LYS A 222 -27.45 -11.72 10.08
CA LYS A 222 -27.35 -13.04 10.71
C LYS A 222 -26.84 -12.95 12.15
N ILE A 223 -25.72 -12.24 12.36
CA ILE A 223 -25.13 -12.05 13.68
C ILE A 223 -26.11 -11.38 14.66
N LEU A 224 -26.84 -10.35 14.19
CA LEU A 224 -27.79 -9.62 15.02
C LEU A 224 -29.06 -10.43 15.35
N LEU A 225 -29.50 -11.30 14.44
CA LEU A 225 -30.69 -12.15 14.63
C LEU A 225 -30.40 -13.37 15.51
N ASP A 226 -29.20 -13.96 15.42
CA ASP A 226 -28.85 -15.19 16.12
C ASP A 226 -28.58 -14.97 17.63
N LYS A 227 -28.31 -13.72 18.08
CA LYS A 227 -27.98 -13.41 19.50
C LYS A 227 -28.46 -12.02 19.98
N PRO A 228 -29.74 -11.85 20.33
CA PRO A 228 -30.24 -10.58 20.88
C PRO A 228 -29.70 -10.24 22.29
N GLU A 229 -29.27 -11.24 23.07
CA GLU A 229 -28.91 -11.09 24.49
C GLU A 229 -27.46 -10.61 24.73
N GLU A 230 -26.49 -11.01 23.91
CA GLU A 230 -25.07 -10.58 24.04
C GLU A 230 -24.85 -9.10 23.62
N LEU A 231 -25.80 -8.50 22.89
CA LEU A 231 -25.77 -7.07 22.52
C LEU A 231 -26.12 -6.14 23.69
N GLN A 232 -26.75 -6.65 24.76
CA GLN A 232 -27.07 -5.85 25.95
C GLN A 232 -25.85 -5.69 26.87
N GLU A 233 -25.01 -6.72 27.01
CA GLU A 233 -23.81 -6.63 27.86
C GLU A 233 -22.78 -5.63 27.31
N VAL A 234 -22.57 -5.58 25.99
CA VAL A 234 -21.65 -4.64 25.34
C VAL A 234 -22.12 -3.18 25.46
N ASN A 235 -23.44 -2.94 25.53
CA ASN A 235 -24.00 -1.60 25.72
C ASN A 235 -24.10 -1.18 27.20
N SER A 236 -24.07 -2.13 28.13
CA SER A 236 -24.05 -1.86 29.58
C SER A 236 -22.65 -1.63 30.17
N ALA A 237 -21.59 -1.88 29.39
CA ALA A 237 -20.19 -1.73 29.80
C ALA A 237 -19.50 -0.47 29.22
N ARG A 238 -20.28 0.43 28.60
CA ARG A 238 -19.86 1.80 28.21
C ARG A 238 -20.51 2.84 29.12
#